data_AF-A0A971T3I6-F1
#
_entry.id   AF-A0A971T3I6-F1
#
_cell.length_a   1.000
_cell.length_b   1.000
_cell.length_c   1.000
_cell.angle_alpha   90.00
_cell.angle_beta   90.00
_cell.angle_gamma   90.00
#
_symmetry.space_group_name_H-M   'P 1'
#
loop_
_entity.id
_entity.type
_entity.pdbx_description
1 polymer ?
#
loop_
_entity_poly.entity_id
_entity_poly.type
_entity_poly.pdbx_seq_one_letter_code
_entity_poly.pdbx_strand_id
1 'polypeptide(L)' 'MSNDKHLTPEDQSLLVDVNVACKLLQISRAHYFEQRSAGRIGPKEIKLGRKILLRRAEVEQWVAAGCPPRRAWHWKGK' A
#
# COMPACT_ATOMS: atom_id res chain seq x y z
N MET A 1 21.00 -22.51 8.20
CA MET A 1 19.54 -22.61 8.37
C MET A 1 18.91 -21.55 7.46
N SER A 2 18.72 -21.89 6.18
CA SER A 2 18.07 -21.00 5.22
C SER A 2 16.60 -20.93 5.58
N ASN A 3 16.17 -19.78 6.09
CA ASN A 3 14.78 -19.53 6.41
C ASN A 3 14.07 -19.07 5.14
N ASP A 4 13.93 -19.99 4.18
CA ASP A 4 13.13 -19.85 2.96
C ASP A 4 11.64 -19.74 3.36
N LYS A 5 11.26 -18.55 3.85
CA LYS A 5 9.85 -18.15 3.93
C LYS A 5 9.36 -18.13 2.48
N HIS A 6 8.58 -19.14 2.11
CA HIS A 6 7.89 -19.18 0.83
C HIS A 6 7.18 -17.84 0.63
N LEU A 7 7.62 -17.09 -0.38
CA LEU A 7 7.03 -15.84 -0.80
C LEU A 7 5.60 -16.18 -1.27
N THR A 8 4.60 -15.71 -0.54
CA THR A 8 3.20 -15.97 -0.87
C THR A 8 2.81 -15.19 -2.15
N PRO A 9 1.76 -15.57 -2.89
CA PRO A 9 1.37 -14.83 -4.10
C PRO A 9 1.10 -13.34 -3.84
N GLU A 10 0.64 -12.96 -2.65
CA GLU A 10 0.51 -11.55 -2.27
C GLU A 10 1.86 -10.83 -2.15
N ASP A 11 2.94 -11.55 -1.83
CA ASP A 11 4.29 -11.02 -1.75
C ASP A 11 4.94 -10.77 -3.12
N GLN A 12 4.29 -11.16 -4.24
CA GLN A 12 4.72 -10.79 -5.59
C GLN A 12 3.64 -10.03 -6.39
N SER A 13 2.49 -9.74 -5.79
CA SER A 13 1.38 -9.10 -6.49
C SER A 13 1.66 -7.63 -6.82
N LEU A 14 1.48 -7.25 -8.09
CA LEU A 14 1.65 -5.86 -8.56
C LEU A 14 0.59 -4.90 -7.99
N LEU A 15 -0.63 -5.43 -7.82
CA LEU A 15 -1.74 -4.76 -7.17
C LEU A 15 -2.06 -5.49 -5.86
N VAL A 16 -2.12 -4.75 -4.77
CA VAL A 16 -2.40 -5.28 -3.45
C VAL A 16 -3.71 -4.70 -2.94
N ASP A 17 -4.51 -5.51 -2.26
CA ASP A 17 -5.69 -5.00 -1.57
C ASP A 17 -5.32 -4.27 -0.27
N VAL A 18 -6.32 -3.68 0.39
CA VAL A 18 -6.12 -2.94 1.64
C VAL A 18 -5.55 -3.84 2.75
N ASN A 19 -5.90 -5.13 2.81
CA ASN A 19 -5.39 -6.01 3.85
C ASN A 19 -3.90 -6.28 3.65
N VAL A 20 -3.47 -6.54 2.42
CA VAL A 20 -2.06 -6.71 2.07
C VAL A 20 -1.29 -5.41 2.29
N ALA A 21 -1.84 -4.25 1.89
CA ALA A 21 -1.22 -2.96 2.17
C ALA A 21 -1.05 -2.70 3.68
N CYS A 22 -2.03 -3.08 4.50
CA CYS A 22 -1.93 -3.00 5.97
C CYS A 22 -0.79 -3.88 6.51
N LYS A 23 -0.61 -5.10 5.99
CA LYS A 23 0.52 -5.97 6.35
C LYS A 23 1.87 -5.35 5.96
N LEU A 24 1.97 -4.78 4.75
CA LEU A 24 3.19 -4.10 4.29
C LEU A 24 3.55 -2.90 5.18
N LEU A 25 2.55 -2.16 5.64
CA LEU A 25 2.73 -0.97 6.49
C LEU A 25 2.78 -1.29 8.00
N GLN A 26 2.56 -2.55 8.39
CA GLN A 26 2.43 -2.98 9.80
C GLN A 26 1.39 -2.17 10.59
N ILE A 27 0.23 -1.90 10.00
CA ILE A 27 -0.89 -1.20 10.66
C ILE A 27 -2.19 -1.98 10.60
N SER A 28 -3.14 -1.66 11.48
CA SER A 28 -4.48 -2.23 11.42
C SER A 28 -5.30 -1.62 10.28
N ARG A 29 -6.30 -2.38 9.80
CA ARG A 29 -7.25 -1.91 8.77
C ARG A 29 -8.04 -0.69 9.23
N ALA A 30 -8.46 -0.66 10.50
CA ALA A 30 -9.16 0.49 11.08
C ALA A 30 -8.29 1.75 11.03
N HIS A 31 -7.02 1.64 11.44
CA HIS A 31 -6.07 2.74 11.39
C HIS A 31 -5.79 3.20 9.95
N TYR A 32 -5.67 2.27 8.99
CA TYR A 32 -5.54 2.62 7.58
C TYR A 32 -6.69 3.50 7.09
N PHE A 33 -7.95 3.14 7.38
CA PHE A 33 -9.10 3.93 6.94
C PHE A 33 -9.19 5.29 7.63
N GLU A 34 -8.81 5.38 8.90
CA GLU A 34 -8.69 6.65 9.64
C GLU A 34 -7.62 7.57 9.01
N GLN A 35 -6.41 7.06 8.76
CA GLN A 35 -5.35 7.84 8.12
C GLN A 35 -5.73 8.23 6.68
N ARG A 36 -6.44 7.34 5.97
CA ARG A 36 -6.93 7.59 4.62
C ARG A 36 -7.96 8.71 4.59
N SER A 37 -8.98 8.68 5.46
CA SER A 37 -9.99 9.74 5.54
C SER A 37 -9.38 11.08 5.96
N ALA A 38 -8.34 11.05 6.80
CA ALA A 38 -7.54 12.22 7.17
C ALA A 38 -6.57 12.69 6.06
N GLY A 39 -6.53 12.03 4.90
CA GLY A 39 -5.67 12.42 3.78
C GLY A 39 -4.18 12.14 3.99
N ARG A 40 -3.81 11.31 4.97
CA ARG A 40 -2.41 10.98 5.29
C ARG A 40 -1.86 9.81 4.47
N ILE A 41 -2.73 8.97 3.90
CA ILE A 41 -2.30 7.92 2.97
C ILE A 41 -2.05 8.53 1.59
N GLY A 42 -0.78 8.49 1.14
CA GLY A 42 -0.32 9.02 -0.14
C GLY A 42 -0.65 8.19 -1.39
N PRO A 43 -0.55 6.85 -1.41
CA PRO A 43 -0.71 6.02 -2.62
C PRO A 43 -2.13 5.99 -3.20
N LYS A 44 -2.32 6.19 -4.51
CA LYS A 44 -3.66 6.28 -5.12
C LYS A 44 -4.35 4.93 -5.25
N GLU A 45 -5.62 4.91 -4.87
CA GLU A 45 -6.45 3.72 -5.00
C GLU A 45 -6.94 3.52 -6.42
N ILE A 46 -6.93 2.27 -6.85
CA ILE A 46 -7.49 1.78 -8.09
C ILE A 46 -8.76 1.02 -7.74
N LYS A 47 -9.88 1.46 -8.30
CA LYS A 47 -11.15 0.74 -8.21
C LYS A 47 -11.24 -0.24 -9.37
N LEU A 48 -11.24 -1.54 -9.08
CA LEU A 48 -11.45 -2.60 -10.06
C LEU A 48 -12.71 -3.38 -9.68
N GLY A 49 -13.84 -2.98 -10.26
CA GLY A 49 -15.15 -3.46 -9.84
C GLY A 49 -15.43 -3.10 -8.38
N ARG A 50 -15.68 -4.13 -7.54
CA ARG A 50 -15.94 -3.97 -6.10
C ARG A 50 -14.66 -3.90 -5.25
N LYS A 51 -13.48 -4.14 -5.83
CA LYS A 51 -12.21 -4.16 -5.09
C LYS A 51 -11.53 -2.78 -5.12
N ILE A 52 -10.97 -2.41 -3.98
CA ILE A 52 -10.03 -1.29 -3.83
C ILE A 52 -8.63 -1.90 -3.80
N LEU A 53 -7.82 -1.51 -4.76
CA LEU A 53 -6.44 -1.98 -4.92
C LEU A 53 -5.47 -0.79 -4.86
N LEU A 54 -4.23 -1.07 -4.49
CA LEU A 54 -3.11 -0.14 -4.46
C LEU A 54 -2.00 -0.73 -5.31
N ARG A 55 -1.24 0.12 -6.00
CA ARG A 55 -0.03 -0.34 -6.66
C ARG A 55 1.03 -0.58 -5.62
N ARG A 56 1.55 -1.80 -5.55
CA ARG A 56 2.61 -2.14 -4.60
C ARG A 56 3.82 -1.23 -4.75
N ALA A 57 4.28 -1.02 -5.97
CA ALA A 57 5.41 -0.14 -6.27
C ALA A 57 5.17 1.32 -5.80
N GLU A 58 3.93 1.81 -5.86
CA GLU A 58 3.60 3.14 -5.33
C GLU A 58 3.68 3.16 -3.81
N VAL A 59 3.16 2.12 -3.13
CA VAL A 59 3.24 2.00 -1.66
C VAL A 59 4.71 1.95 -1.21
N GLU A 60 5.54 1.16 -1.89
CA GLU A 60 6.98 1.06 -1.58
C GLU A 60 7.69 2.41 -1.78
N GLN A 61 7.46 3.09 -2.90
CA GLN A 61 8.05 4.41 -3.16
C GLN A 61 7.56 5.47 -2.18
N TRP A 62 6.29 5.41 -1.79
CA TRP A 62 5.71 6.32 -0.80
C TRP A 62 6.34 6.15 0.58
N VAL A 63 6.56 4.89 1.00
CA VAL A 63 7.27 4.58 2.25
C VAL A 63 8.73 5.06 2.17
N ALA A 64 9.41 4.80 1.05
CA ALA A 64 10.78 5.29 0.83
C ALA A 64 10.90 6.82 0.87
N ALA A 65 9.81 7.53 0.52
CA ALA A 65 9.72 8.99 0.60
C ALA A 65 9.31 9.52 1.98
N GLY A 66 9.19 8.66 3.01
CA GLY A 66 8.83 9.06 4.37
C GLY A 66 7.33 9.24 4.61
N CYS A 67 6.49 8.53 3.85
CA CYS A 67 5.03 8.52 4.00
C CYS A 67 4.35 9.92 3.90
N PRO A 68 4.66 10.76 2.90
CA PRO A 68 4.06 12.10 2.78
C PRO A 68 2.53 12.03 2.61
N PRO A 69 1.76 13.01 3.14
CA PRO A 69 0.31 13.00 3.01
C PRO A 69 -0.13 13.12 1.55
N ARG A 70 -1.37 12.72 1.26
CA ARG A 70 -1.98 12.71 -0.09
C ARG A 70 -1.71 13.97 -0.90
N ARG A 71 -1.85 15.14 -0.25
CA ARG A 71 -1.69 16.45 -0.89
C ARG A 71 -0.27 16.75 -1.37
N ALA A 72 0.74 16.11 -0.78
CA ALA A 72 2.15 16.30 -1.09
C ALA A 72 2.75 15.13 -1.88
N TRP A 73 1.98 14.06 -2.07
CA TRP A 73 2.43 12.87 -2.79
C TRP A 73 1.99 12.90 -4.25
N HIS A 74 2.96 12.98 -5.15
CA HIS A 74 2.75 12.95 -6.60
C HIS A 74 3.51 11.75 -7.19
N TRP A 75 2.80 10.63 -7.31
CA TRP A 75 3.41 9.44 -7.87
C TRP A 75 3.62 9.59 -9.38
N LYS A 76 4.87 9.43 -9.83
CA LYS A 76 5.28 9.57 -11.24
C LYS A 76 5.39 8.23 -11.97
N GLY A 77 4.58 7.24 -11.58
CA GLY A 77 4.71 5.83 -11.96
C GLY A 77 5.40 5.57 -13.30
N LYS A 78 6.49 4.80 -13.26
CA LYS A 78 7.12 4.23 -14.45
C LYS A 78 6.64 2.80 -14.63
#